data_AF-A0A538FJW4-F1
#
_entry.id   AF-A0A538FJW4-F1
#
_cell.length_a   1.000
_cell.length_b   1.000
_cell.length_c   1.000
_cell.angle_alpha   90.00
_cell.angle_beta   90.00
_cell.angle_gamma   90.00
#
_symmetry.space_group_name_H-M   'P 1'
#
loop_
_entity.id
_entity.type
_entity.pdbx_description
1 polymer ?
#
loop_
_entity_poly.entity_id
_entity_poly.type
_entity_poly.pdbx_seq_one_letter_code
_entity_poly.pdbx_strand_id
1 'polypeptide(L)'
;MLTAAIPASATPTAVTFHLVGTHPPDADYHQGTFTAPSPLCPSGTWQGNGQGSRVFTCADGSGTFSADFFGEVEHTAGASGPWSITAGTGTYGALRGTGRATIDSSTGPNGNPIAFTDTWRGVVDFDNIAPTIKVRRATATRLGKGRSYVLRLSFACPDNVAGNNVSYTVLIGTAASDLAKRAGKTTAAASLSLRVRPPRSARFVSVDITATDPVGNLRTTARRVALGRRRS
;
A
#
# COMPACT_ATOMS: atom_id res chain seq x y z
N MET A 1 9.49 -26.41 17.92
CA MET A 1 10.71 -25.63 17.57
C MET A 1 10.26 -24.21 17.28
N LEU A 2 10.85 -23.18 17.91
CA LEU A 2 10.60 -21.80 17.53
C LEU A 2 11.44 -21.50 16.28
N THR A 3 10.79 -21.36 15.12
CA THR A 3 11.46 -20.78 13.95
C THR A 3 11.70 -19.31 14.26
N ALA A 4 12.96 -18.88 14.26
CA ALA A 4 13.31 -17.48 14.46
C ALA A 4 12.67 -16.64 13.34
N ALA A 5 11.93 -15.59 13.70
CA ALA A 5 11.34 -14.68 12.73
C ALA A 5 12.45 -13.95 11.95
N ILE A 6 12.30 -13.84 10.64
CA ILE A 6 13.21 -13.05 9.80
C ILE A 6 13.03 -11.58 10.17
N PRO A 7 14.10 -10.83 10.47
CA PRO A 7 14.00 -9.42 10.83
C PRO A 7 13.72 -8.55 9.61
N ALA A 8 13.03 -7.43 9.82
CA ALA A 8 12.85 -6.39 8.82
C ALA A 8 14.18 -5.73 8.40
N SER A 9 14.25 -5.27 7.15
CA SER A 9 15.43 -4.72 6.48
C SER A 9 15.18 -3.30 5.95
N ALA A 10 16.21 -2.45 6.01
CA ALA A 10 16.15 -1.10 5.44
C ALA A 10 16.13 -1.11 3.89
N THR A 11 16.46 -2.26 3.31
CA THR A 11 16.39 -2.51 1.87
C THR A 11 15.52 -3.75 1.67
N PRO A 12 14.23 -3.58 1.37
CA PRO A 12 13.34 -4.70 1.02
C PRO A 12 13.90 -5.53 -0.12
N THR A 13 13.59 -6.82 -0.12
CA THR A 13 14.09 -7.74 -1.15
C THR A 13 13.23 -7.66 -2.40
N ALA A 14 13.86 -7.42 -3.55
CA ALA A 14 13.17 -7.49 -4.84
C ALA A 14 12.83 -8.96 -5.16
N VAL A 15 11.59 -9.21 -5.58
CA VAL A 15 11.10 -10.56 -5.90
C VAL A 15 10.38 -10.58 -7.25
N THR A 16 10.45 -11.74 -7.89
CA THR A 16 9.61 -12.08 -9.05
C THR A 16 8.96 -13.43 -8.78
N PHE A 17 7.63 -13.45 -8.70
CA PHE A 17 6.84 -14.67 -8.63
C PHE A 17 6.40 -15.06 -10.04
N HIS A 18 6.35 -16.35 -10.30
CA HIS A 18 5.68 -16.90 -11.47
C HIS A 18 4.55 -17.78 -11.01
N LEU A 19 3.35 -17.53 -11.53
CA LEU A 19 2.15 -18.30 -11.23
C LEU A 19 1.72 -19.02 -12.50
N VAL A 20 1.31 -20.27 -12.32
CA VAL A 20 0.57 -21.04 -13.31
C VAL A 20 -0.80 -21.30 -12.71
N GLY A 21 -1.85 -20.87 -13.40
CA GLY A 21 -3.21 -20.80 -12.87
C GLY A 21 -4.23 -21.46 -13.78
N THR A 22 -5.32 -21.87 -13.16
CA THR A 22 -6.54 -22.33 -13.83
C THR A 22 -7.77 -21.76 -13.12
N HIS A 23 -8.79 -21.42 -13.91
CA HIS A 23 -10.15 -21.22 -13.44
C HIS A 23 -10.99 -22.42 -13.92
N PRO A 24 -11.38 -23.31 -13.01
CA PRO A 24 -12.16 -24.49 -13.36
C PRO A 24 -13.55 -24.12 -13.89
N PRO A 25 -14.14 -24.98 -14.72
CA PRO A 25 -15.50 -24.77 -15.20
C PRO A 25 -16.47 -24.78 -14.01
N ASP A 26 -17.44 -23.87 -14.03
CA ASP A 26 -18.49 -23.76 -13.00
C ASP A 26 -17.99 -23.50 -11.55
N ALA A 27 -16.75 -23.02 -11.40
CA ALA A 27 -16.18 -22.62 -10.12
C ALA A 27 -16.12 -21.08 -9.99
N ASP A 28 -16.19 -20.55 -8.77
CA ASP A 28 -15.96 -19.12 -8.48
C ASP A 28 -14.59 -18.90 -7.80
N TYR A 29 -13.61 -19.74 -8.15
CA TYR A 29 -12.26 -19.67 -7.60
C TYR A 29 -11.20 -20.01 -8.65
N HIS A 30 -10.00 -19.51 -8.37
CA HIS A 30 -8.79 -19.73 -9.14
C HIS A 30 -7.85 -20.61 -8.36
N GLN A 31 -7.03 -21.40 -9.03
CA GLN A 31 -6.03 -22.21 -8.35
C GLN A 31 -4.83 -22.50 -9.24
N GLY A 32 -3.71 -22.84 -8.60
CA GLY A 32 -2.59 -23.41 -9.31
C GLY A 32 -1.32 -23.46 -8.48
N THR A 33 -0.17 -23.31 -9.14
CA THR A 33 1.15 -23.38 -8.52
C THR A 33 1.91 -22.08 -8.69
N PHE A 34 2.89 -21.85 -7.82
CA PHE A 34 3.82 -20.74 -7.98
C PHE A 34 5.26 -21.18 -7.77
N THR A 35 6.18 -20.38 -8.28
CA THR A 35 7.60 -20.39 -7.94
C THR A 35 8.04 -18.99 -7.53
N ALA A 36 8.95 -18.90 -6.57
CA ALA A 36 9.48 -17.63 -6.08
C ALA A 36 10.95 -17.77 -5.62
N PRO A 37 11.73 -16.68 -5.61
CA PRO A 37 13.06 -16.68 -5.01
C PRO A 37 12.98 -16.53 -3.48
N SER A 38 14.11 -16.79 -2.81
CA SER A 38 14.35 -16.34 -1.43
C SER A 38 14.03 -14.83 -1.30
N PRO A 39 13.42 -14.38 -0.19
CA PRO A 39 13.20 -15.09 1.08
C PRO A 39 11.91 -15.91 1.15
N LEU A 40 11.19 -16.05 0.04
CA LEU A 40 9.99 -16.89 -0.03
C LEU A 40 10.39 -18.35 -0.27
N CYS A 41 9.47 -19.26 0.01
CA CYS A 41 9.64 -20.66 -0.34
C CYS A 41 9.77 -20.77 -1.88
N PRO A 42 10.59 -21.71 -2.38
CA PRO A 42 10.89 -21.80 -3.81
C PRO A 42 9.67 -22.17 -4.65
N SER A 43 8.69 -22.85 -4.06
CA SER A 43 7.46 -23.26 -4.73
C SER A 43 6.32 -23.53 -3.75
N GLY A 44 5.12 -23.61 -4.31
CA GLY A 44 3.92 -23.97 -3.58
C GLY A 44 2.67 -23.94 -4.44
N THR A 45 1.52 -23.98 -3.79
CA THR A 45 0.21 -23.82 -4.44
C THR A 45 -0.41 -22.49 -4.07
N TRP A 46 -1.39 -22.06 -4.85
CA TRP A 46 -2.19 -20.91 -4.50
C TRP A 46 -3.64 -21.13 -4.88
N GLN A 47 -4.54 -20.49 -4.15
CA GLN A 47 -5.97 -20.43 -4.43
C GLN A 47 -6.43 -18.99 -4.35
N GLY A 48 -7.28 -18.54 -5.27
CA GLY A 48 -7.81 -17.19 -5.29
C GLY A 48 -9.30 -17.13 -5.58
N ASN A 49 -9.87 -15.94 -5.44
CA ASN A 49 -11.26 -15.66 -5.79
C ASN A 49 -11.34 -14.71 -7.00
N GLY A 50 -12.56 -14.55 -7.55
CA GLY A 50 -12.81 -13.60 -8.66
C GLY A 50 -12.58 -12.12 -8.34
N GLN A 51 -12.28 -11.77 -7.07
CA GLN A 51 -11.94 -10.41 -6.65
C GLN A 51 -10.43 -10.14 -6.64
N GLY A 52 -9.60 -11.15 -6.97
CA GLY A 52 -8.15 -11.02 -7.03
C GLY A 52 -7.42 -11.28 -5.72
N SER A 53 -8.12 -11.70 -4.66
CA SER A 53 -7.47 -12.17 -3.43
C SER A 53 -6.92 -13.58 -3.65
N ARG A 54 -5.68 -13.83 -3.21
CA ARG A 54 -4.97 -15.10 -3.39
C ARG A 54 -4.30 -15.51 -2.08
N VAL A 55 -4.39 -16.79 -1.74
CA VAL A 55 -3.67 -17.44 -0.63
C VAL A 55 -2.63 -18.38 -1.22
N PHE A 56 -1.37 -18.15 -0.90
CA PHE A 56 -0.22 -18.94 -1.30
C PHE A 56 0.18 -19.86 -0.15
N THR A 57 0.37 -21.15 -0.44
CA THR A 57 0.77 -22.18 0.52
C THR A 57 2.09 -22.79 0.09
N CYS A 58 3.11 -22.67 0.94
CA CYS A 58 4.45 -23.15 0.63
C CYS A 58 4.55 -24.68 0.70
N ALA A 59 5.21 -25.29 -0.29
CA ALA A 59 5.38 -26.73 -0.38
C ALA A 59 6.28 -27.31 0.74
N ASP A 60 7.17 -26.49 1.29
CA ASP A 60 8.07 -26.86 2.39
C ASP A 60 7.42 -26.79 3.79
N GLY A 61 6.13 -26.41 3.87
CA GLY A 61 5.40 -26.30 5.13
C GLY A 61 5.78 -25.10 6.00
N SER A 62 6.56 -24.15 5.48
CA SER A 62 6.99 -22.95 6.22
C SER A 62 5.84 -21.99 6.59
N GLY A 63 4.74 -22.05 5.84
CA GLY A 63 3.52 -21.31 6.14
C GLY A 63 2.73 -20.92 4.88
N THR A 64 1.88 -19.92 5.04
CA THR A 64 1.09 -19.32 3.97
C THR A 64 1.25 -17.80 3.94
N PHE A 65 0.99 -17.18 2.80
CA PHE A 65 0.81 -15.73 2.70
C PHE A 65 -0.36 -15.38 1.79
N SER A 66 -1.04 -14.27 2.08
CA SER A 66 -2.17 -13.76 1.31
C SER A 66 -1.76 -12.50 0.58
N ALA A 67 -2.21 -12.34 -0.66
CA ALA A 67 -2.03 -11.13 -1.43
C ALA A 67 -3.29 -10.77 -2.20
N ASP A 68 -3.54 -9.47 -2.32
CA ASP A 68 -4.61 -8.93 -3.15
C ASP A 68 -4.01 -8.34 -4.43
N PHE A 69 -4.61 -8.69 -5.55
CA PHE A 69 -4.33 -8.12 -6.87
C PHE A 69 -5.50 -7.27 -7.34
N PHE A 70 -5.19 -6.07 -7.82
CA PHE A 70 -6.18 -5.13 -8.33
C PHE A 70 -5.99 -4.93 -9.84
N GLY A 71 -6.83 -5.57 -10.64
CA GLY A 71 -6.75 -5.48 -12.09
C GLY A 71 -7.75 -6.41 -12.76
N GLU A 72 -7.63 -6.53 -14.08
CA GLU A 72 -8.33 -7.59 -14.81
C GLU A 72 -7.71 -8.93 -14.42
N VAL A 73 -8.58 -9.86 -14.01
CA VAL A 73 -8.17 -11.21 -13.61
C VAL A 73 -8.22 -12.07 -14.86
N GLU A 74 -7.11 -12.76 -15.12
CA GLU A 74 -6.92 -13.95 -15.97
C GLU A 74 -7.37 -13.98 -17.44
N HIS A 75 -8.26 -13.11 -17.95
CA HIS A 75 -8.82 -13.29 -19.31
C HIS A 75 -8.04 -12.56 -20.41
N THR A 76 -7.18 -11.60 -20.04
CA THR A 76 -6.50 -10.74 -21.01
C THR A 76 -4.99 -10.78 -20.84
N ALA A 77 -4.32 -11.47 -21.77
CA ALA A 77 -2.86 -11.43 -21.84
C ALA A 77 -2.35 -9.98 -21.99
N GLY A 78 -1.33 -9.63 -21.21
CA GLY A 78 -0.77 -8.28 -21.10
C GLY A 78 -1.50 -7.35 -20.12
N ALA A 79 -2.65 -7.74 -19.59
CA ALA A 79 -3.28 -6.96 -18.51
C ALA A 79 -2.38 -6.96 -17.26
N SER A 80 -2.39 -5.84 -16.56
CA SER A 80 -1.52 -5.64 -15.40
C SER A 80 -2.14 -4.74 -14.34
N GLY A 81 -1.75 -4.97 -13.10
CA GLY A 81 -2.34 -4.29 -11.94
C GLY A 81 -1.43 -4.36 -10.71
N PRO A 82 -1.60 -3.45 -9.74
CA PRO A 82 -0.84 -3.53 -8.50
C PRO A 82 -1.25 -4.75 -7.66
N TRP A 83 -0.32 -5.23 -6.83
CA TRP A 83 -0.59 -6.21 -5.79
C TRP A 83 0.01 -5.78 -4.45
N SER A 84 -0.52 -6.35 -3.37
CA SER A 84 0.02 -6.20 -2.02
C SER A 84 -0.17 -7.48 -1.20
N ILE A 85 0.84 -7.86 -0.42
CA ILE A 85 0.72 -8.92 0.59
C ILE A 85 0.02 -8.35 1.81
N THR A 86 -1.06 -9.01 2.25
CA THR A 86 -1.95 -8.51 3.30
C THR A 86 -1.82 -9.30 4.60
N ALA A 87 -1.41 -10.56 4.53
CA ALA A 87 -1.26 -11.43 5.70
C ALA A 87 -0.29 -12.58 5.44
N GLY A 88 0.12 -13.25 6.52
CA GLY A 88 0.81 -14.52 6.44
C GLY A 88 0.76 -15.29 7.75
N THR A 89 1.19 -16.55 7.68
CA THR A 89 1.25 -17.50 8.80
C THR A 89 2.62 -18.17 8.84
N GLY A 90 2.94 -18.85 9.94
CA GLY A 90 4.24 -19.50 10.10
C GLY A 90 5.38 -18.49 9.98
N THR A 91 6.37 -18.78 9.14
CA THR A 91 7.50 -17.86 8.90
C THR A 91 7.08 -16.53 8.28
N TYR A 92 5.93 -16.47 7.60
CA TYR A 92 5.44 -15.30 6.87
C TYR A 92 4.53 -14.38 7.68
N GLY A 93 4.40 -14.58 9.01
CA GLY A 93 3.51 -13.76 9.85
C GLY A 93 3.75 -12.24 9.76
N ALA A 94 5.01 -11.84 9.56
CA ALA A 94 5.40 -10.44 9.37
C ALA A 94 5.58 -10.05 7.90
N LEU A 95 5.42 -10.98 6.95
CA LEU A 95 5.67 -10.72 5.53
C LEU A 95 4.72 -9.64 5.01
N ARG A 96 5.29 -8.62 4.39
CA ARG A 96 4.59 -7.62 3.60
C ARG A 96 5.33 -7.42 2.28
N GLY A 97 4.64 -6.79 1.35
CA GLY A 97 5.21 -6.52 0.05
C GLY A 97 4.20 -5.90 -0.88
N THR A 98 4.70 -5.29 -1.93
CA THR A 98 3.89 -4.67 -2.97
C THR A 98 4.63 -4.70 -4.30
N GLY A 99 3.86 -4.62 -5.38
CA GLY A 99 4.41 -4.58 -6.71
C GLY A 99 3.35 -4.47 -7.79
N ARG A 100 3.70 -4.98 -8.97
CA ARG A 100 2.83 -5.08 -10.14
C ARG A 100 2.83 -6.52 -10.65
N ALA A 101 1.64 -7.00 -10.97
CA ALA A 101 1.42 -8.28 -11.62
C ALA A 101 1.06 -8.04 -13.08
N THR A 102 1.48 -8.95 -13.94
CA THR A 102 1.13 -8.99 -15.36
C THR A 102 0.68 -10.40 -15.71
N ILE A 103 -0.42 -10.50 -16.45
CA ILE A 103 -0.88 -11.76 -17.05
C ILE A 103 -0.03 -11.97 -18.31
N ASP A 104 0.85 -12.96 -18.30
CA ASP A 104 1.76 -13.24 -19.42
C ASP A 104 1.04 -13.98 -20.54
N SER A 105 0.13 -14.90 -20.20
CA SER A 105 -0.66 -15.67 -21.15
C SER A 105 -2.04 -16.02 -20.58
N SER A 106 -3.02 -16.18 -21.46
CA SER A 106 -4.37 -16.65 -21.11
C SER A 106 -5.01 -17.35 -22.30
N THR A 107 -5.79 -18.40 -22.05
CA THR A 107 -6.69 -19.01 -23.05
C THR A 107 -7.91 -18.14 -23.37
N GLY A 108 -8.09 -17.01 -22.67
CA GLY A 108 -9.20 -16.07 -22.85
C GLY A 108 -10.50 -16.51 -22.16
N PRO A 109 -11.56 -15.67 -22.23
CA PRO A 109 -12.81 -15.88 -21.51
C PRO A 109 -13.64 -17.08 -22.01
N ASN A 110 -13.27 -17.64 -23.17
CA ASN A 110 -13.91 -18.82 -23.75
C ASN A 110 -13.11 -20.12 -23.48
N GLY A 111 -12.03 -20.05 -22.68
CA GLY A 111 -11.26 -21.23 -22.28
C GLY A 111 -12.08 -22.15 -21.37
N ASN A 112 -11.88 -23.46 -21.50
CA ASN A 112 -12.56 -24.46 -20.66
C ASN A 112 -11.61 -25.65 -20.35
N PRO A 113 -10.90 -25.64 -19.20
CA PRO A 113 -10.81 -24.54 -18.23
C PRO A 113 -10.07 -23.33 -18.80
N ILE A 114 -10.22 -22.16 -18.17
CA ILE A 114 -9.34 -21.03 -18.47
C ILE A 114 -7.99 -21.33 -17.83
N ALA A 115 -6.92 -21.28 -18.62
CA ALA A 115 -5.56 -21.45 -18.16
C ALA A 115 -4.75 -20.18 -18.43
N PHE A 116 -3.92 -19.81 -17.46
CA PHE A 116 -3.15 -18.56 -17.52
C PHE A 116 -1.83 -18.67 -16.77
N THR A 117 -0.92 -17.77 -17.09
CA THR A 117 0.34 -17.59 -16.37
C THR A 117 0.52 -16.13 -16.02
N ASP A 118 0.96 -15.86 -14.79
CA ASP A 118 1.23 -14.49 -14.33
C ASP A 118 2.68 -14.34 -13.88
N THR A 119 3.24 -13.16 -14.13
CA THR A 119 4.49 -12.70 -13.52
C THR A 119 4.21 -11.56 -12.57
N TRP A 120 4.51 -11.76 -11.29
CA TRP A 120 4.37 -10.75 -10.25
C TRP A 120 5.74 -10.21 -9.88
N ARG A 121 5.97 -8.90 -10.02
CA ARG A 121 7.25 -8.26 -9.67
C ARG A 121 7.03 -7.23 -8.59
N GLY A 122 7.94 -7.14 -7.62
CA GLY A 122 7.85 -6.14 -6.58
C GLY A 122 8.92 -6.30 -5.52
N VAL A 123 8.61 -5.83 -4.32
CA VAL A 123 9.47 -5.92 -3.15
C VAL A 123 8.72 -6.55 -1.99
N VAL A 124 9.44 -7.29 -1.15
CA VAL A 124 8.93 -7.88 0.08
C VAL A 124 9.90 -7.67 1.24
N ASP A 125 9.36 -7.68 2.46
CA ASP A 125 10.14 -7.69 3.69
C ASP A 125 9.31 -8.30 4.83
N PHE A 126 9.97 -8.71 5.91
CA PHE A 126 9.31 -9.23 7.11
C PHE A 126 9.04 -8.11 8.11
N ASP A 127 8.30 -7.11 7.63
CA ASP A 127 7.88 -5.95 8.39
C ASP A 127 6.37 -5.76 8.29
N ASN A 128 5.65 -5.87 9.41
CA ASN A 128 4.21 -5.60 9.48
C ASN A 128 3.88 -4.35 10.32
N ILE A 129 4.88 -3.53 10.63
CA ILE A 129 4.74 -2.35 11.47
C ILE A 129 4.61 -1.13 10.57
N ALA A 130 3.44 -0.48 10.60
CA ALA A 130 3.26 0.75 9.84
C ALA A 130 4.09 1.92 10.41
N PRO A 131 4.52 2.87 9.55
CA PRO A 131 5.16 4.10 9.98
C PRO A 131 4.38 4.83 11.07
N THR A 132 5.09 5.52 11.94
CA THR A 132 4.46 6.40 12.93
C THR A 132 4.14 7.75 12.29
N ILE A 133 3.15 8.49 12.80
CA ILE A 133 2.94 9.89 12.40
C ILE A 133 2.75 10.76 13.64
N LYS A 134 3.65 11.72 13.84
CA LYS A 134 3.57 12.71 14.91
C LYS A 134 3.55 14.13 14.33
N VAL A 135 2.36 14.73 14.33
CA VAL A 135 2.19 16.14 13.93
C VAL A 135 2.84 17.04 14.98
N ARG A 136 3.82 17.84 14.54
CA ARG A 136 4.57 18.78 15.40
C ARG A 136 4.00 20.19 15.32
N ARG A 137 3.52 20.60 14.13
CA ARG A 137 2.88 21.90 13.89
C ARG A 137 1.82 21.76 12.84
N ALA A 138 0.64 22.34 13.07
CA ALA A 138 -0.39 22.51 12.05
C ALA A 138 -1.13 23.82 12.31
N THR A 139 -0.78 24.87 11.57
CA THR A 139 -1.29 26.23 11.80
C THR A 139 -1.75 26.87 10.50
N ALA A 140 -2.86 27.58 10.54
CA ALA A 140 -3.35 28.36 9.41
C ALA A 140 -3.18 29.87 9.68
N THR A 141 -2.55 30.56 8.74
CA THR A 141 -2.38 32.02 8.77
C THR A 141 -3.15 32.65 7.62
N ARG A 142 -4.01 33.62 7.92
CA ARG A 142 -4.80 34.32 6.90
C ARG A 142 -3.90 35.24 6.07
N LEU A 143 -4.09 35.21 4.75
CA LEU A 143 -3.40 36.08 3.79
C LEU A 143 -4.30 37.25 3.40
N GLY A 144 -3.94 38.45 3.88
CA GLY A 144 -4.61 39.70 3.52
C GLY A 144 -6.10 39.77 3.86
N LYS A 145 -6.84 40.59 3.10
CA LYS A 145 -8.29 40.83 3.31
C LYS A 145 -9.18 39.69 2.78
N GLY A 146 -8.65 38.79 1.95
CA GLY A 146 -9.38 37.65 1.37
C GLY A 146 -9.57 36.46 2.33
N ARG A 147 -10.17 35.37 1.84
CA ARG A 147 -10.24 34.06 2.53
C ARG A 147 -9.15 33.08 2.05
N SER A 148 -7.99 33.62 1.71
CA SER A 148 -6.80 32.80 1.47
C SER A 148 -6.07 32.56 2.78
N TYR A 149 -5.57 31.35 2.98
CA TYR A 149 -4.74 30.99 4.12
C TYR A 149 -3.48 30.27 3.63
N VAL A 150 -2.37 30.44 4.32
CA VAL A 150 -1.25 29.49 4.26
C VAL A 150 -1.35 28.58 5.48
N LEU A 151 -1.45 27.29 5.22
CA LEU A 151 -1.24 26.26 6.23
C LEU A 151 0.25 25.92 6.28
N ARG A 152 0.83 26.04 7.47
CA ARG A 152 2.16 25.55 7.78
C ARG A 152 2.03 24.27 8.58
N LEU A 153 2.53 23.18 8.02
CA LEU A 153 2.47 21.84 8.57
C LEU A 153 3.89 21.32 8.77
N SER A 154 4.18 20.74 9.92
CA SER A 154 5.35 19.89 10.11
C SER A 154 4.99 18.64 10.92
N PHE A 155 5.55 17.51 10.50
CA PHE A 155 5.31 16.22 11.14
C PHE A 155 6.56 15.34 11.03
N ALA A 156 6.72 14.46 12.01
CA ALA A 156 7.62 13.32 11.90
C ALA A 156 6.82 12.11 11.42
N CYS A 157 7.41 11.34 10.53
CA CYS A 157 6.88 10.04 10.12
C CYS A 157 8.01 9.02 9.88
N PRO A 158 8.78 8.68 10.93
CA PRO A 158 9.78 7.62 10.82
C PRO A 158 9.12 6.25 10.74
N ASP A 159 9.82 5.38 10.04
CA ASP A 159 9.61 3.94 10.01
C ASP A 159 10.28 3.26 11.21
N ASN A 160 9.88 2.03 11.56
CA ASN A 160 10.57 1.22 12.56
C ASN A 160 11.96 0.78 12.11
N VAL A 161 12.22 0.71 10.80
CA VAL A 161 13.54 0.42 10.27
C VAL A 161 14.24 1.71 9.85
N ALA A 162 15.39 1.98 10.47
CA ALA A 162 16.17 3.17 10.20
C ALA A 162 16.65 3.20 8.74
N GLY A 163 16.45 4.34 8.07
CA GLY A 163 16.85 4.54 6.67
C GLY A 163 15.74 4.30 5.65
N ASN A 164 14.64 3.64 6.04
CA ASN A 164 13.48 3.46 5.16
C ASN A 164 12.91 4.82 4.71
N ASN A 165 12.62 4.93 3.42
CA ASN A 165 12.03 6.13 2.84
C ASN A 165 10.51 6.01 2.85
N VAL A 166 9.87 6.73 3.76
CA VAL A 166 8.42 6.75 3.93
C VAL A 166 7.81 7.70 2.92
N SER A 167 6.91 7.18 2.10
CA SER A 167 6.06 7.99 1.21
C SER A 167 4.93 8.58 2.03
N TYR A 168 4.58 9.85 1.78
CA TYR A 168 3.45 10.48 2.44
C TYR A 168 2.54 11.21 1.46
N THR A 169 1.26 11.29 1.80
CA THR A 169 0.27 12.18 1.19
C THR A 169 -0.40 13.01 2.28
N VAL A 170 -0.49 14.31 2.05
CA VAL A 170 -1.24 15.27 2.85
C VAL A 170 -2.42 15.76 2.03
N LEU A 171 -3.62 15.55 2.55
CA LEU A 171 -4.86 16.10 2.03
C LEU A 171 -5.39 17.16 2.99
N ILE A 172 -5.70 18.34 2.47
CA ILE A 172 -6.35 19.41 3.22
C ILE A 172 -7.74 19.56 2.65
N GLY A 173 -8.75 19.44 3.51
CA GLY A 173 -10.14 19.50 3.08
C GLY A 173 -11.06 20.12 4.12
N THR A 174 -12.32 20.24 3.72
CA THR A 174 -13.46 20.44 4.63
C THR A 174 -14.40 19.26 4.45
N ALA A 175 -15.45 19.17 5.26
CA ALA A 175 -16.48 18.15 5.05
C ALA A 175 -17.14 18.21 3.66
N ALA A 176 -17.07 19.35 2.97
CA ALA A 176 -17.73 19.56 1.68
C ALA A 176 -16.79 19.45 0.46
N SER A 177 -15.48 19.58 0.65
CA SER A 177 -14.54 19.63 -0.49
C SER A 177 -13.08 19.50 -0.08
N ASP A 178 -12.29 18.90 -0.96
CA ASP A 178 -10.83 18.96 -0.93
C ASP A 178 -10.33 20.34 -1.38
N LEU A 179 -9.30 20.85 -0.70
CA LEU A 179 -8.75 22.19 -0.93
C LEU A 179 -7.32 22.16 -1.46
N ALA A 180 -6.52 21.18 -1.00
CA ALA A 180 -5.15 20.97 -1.47
C ALA A 180 -4.70 19.54 -1.20
N LYS A 181 -3.85 19.01 -2.07
CA LYS A 181 -3.18 17.72 -1.90
C LYS A 181 -1.69 17.87 -2.17
N ARG A 182 -0.86 17.20 -1.38
CA ARG A 182 0.60 17.16 -1.57
C ARG A 182 1.12 15.77 -1.24
N ALA A 183 1.92 15.21 -2.13
CA ALA A 183 2.67 13.98 -1.86
C ALA A 183 4.18 14.27 -1.78
N GLY A 184 4.91 13.40 -1.10
CA GLY A 184 6.36 13.45 -1.01
C GLY A 184 6.93 12.21 -0.34
N LYS A 185 8.24 12.20 -0.10
CA LYS A 185 8.93 11.15 0.64
C LYS A 185 9.84 11.75 1.72
N THR A 186 10.09 11.01 2.79
CA THR A 186 11.04 11.38 3.85
C THR A 186 11.51 10.15 4.60
N THR A 187 12.71 10.20 5.16
CA THR A 187 13.23 9.17 6.06
C THR A 187 12.88 9.44 7.53
N ALA A 188 12.42 10.65 7.87
CA ALA A 188 12.15 11.00 9.27
C ALA A 188 11.04 12.04 9.45
N ALA A 189 11.08 13.16 8.72
CA ALA A 189 10.16 14.26 8.92
C ALA A 189 9.95 15.10 7.66
N ALA A 190 8.81 15.79 7.58
CA ALA A 190 8.49 16.70 6.49
C ALA A 190 7.92 18.01 7.03
N SER A 191 8.17 19.08 6.28
CA SER A 191 7.59 20.41 6.52
C SER A 191 7.04 20.97 5.22
N LEU A 192 5.79 21.44 5.27
CA LEU A 192 5.04 21.88 4.11
C LEU A 192 4.39 23.24 4.38
N SER A 193 4.27 24.04 3.32
CA SER A 193 3.44 25.25 3.31
C SER A 193 2.47 25.14 2.14
N LEU A 194 1.17 25.13 2.44
CA LEU A 194 0.11 24.90 1.47
C LEU A 194 -0.87 26.07 1.51
N ARG A 195 -1.13 26.68 0.35
CA ARG A 195 -2.12 27.76 0.23
C ARG A 195 -3.49 27.16 -0.05
N VAL A 196 -4.49 27.60 0.69
CA VAL A 196 -5.88 27.15 0.53
C VAL A 196 -6.86 28.31 0.54
N ARG A 197 -8.03 28.09 -0.06
CA ARG A 197 -9.16 29.02 -0.05
C ARG A 197 -10.44 28.31 0.41
N PRO A 198 -10.65 28.17 1.72
CA PRO A 198 -11.82 27.48 2.25
C PRO A 198 -13.13 28.27 1.98
N PRO A 199 -14.28 27.58 1.87
CA PRO A 199 -15.58 28.22 1.66
C PRO A 199 -15.95 29.14 2.84
N ARG A 200 -16.91 30.06 2.63
CA ARG A 200 -17.30 31.07 3.64
C ARG A 200 -17.82 30.47 4.95
N SER A 201 -18.46 29.30 4.89
CA SER A 201 -18.96 28.58 6.07
C SER A 201 -17.84 27.90 6.87
N ALA A 202 -16.69 27.59 6.27
CA ALA A 202 -15.63 26.85 6.94
C ALA A 202 -15.01 27.66 8.09
N ARG A 203 -14.95 27.01 9.26
CA ARG A 203 -14.27 27.50 10.49
C ARG A 203 -12.98 26.75 10.78
N PHE A 204 -12.84 25.56 10.21
CA PHE A 204 -11.68 24.69 10.33
C PHE A 204 -11.46 24.00 8.99
N VAL A 205 -10.25 23.45 8.83
CA VAL A 205 -9.94 22.48 7.78
C VAL A 205 -9.43 21.20 8.44
N SER A 206 -9.69 20.06 7.80
CA SER A 206 -9.01 18.80 8.10
C SER A 206 -7.65 18.79 7.41
N VAL A 207 -6.66 18.21 8.08
CA VAL A 207 -5.36 17.88 7.54
C VAL A 207 -5.18 16.39 7.77
N ASP A 208 -5.37 15.62 6.72
CA ASP A 208 -5.26 14.17 6.71
C ASP A 208 -3.88 13.80 6.15
N ILE A 209 -3.09 13.10 6.95
CA ILE A 209 -1.74 12.67 6.60
C ILE A 209 -1.74 11.17 6.55
N THR A 210 -1.41 10.62 5.39
CA THR A 210 -1.18 9.20 5.17
C THR A 210 0.30 8.97 4.92
N ALA A 211 0.90 8.00 5.59
CA ALA A 211 2.28 7.59 5.45
C ALA A 211 2.34 6.09 5.11
N THR A 212 3.25 5.72 4.22
CA THR A 212 3.42 4.35 3.72
C THR A 212 4.90 4.03 3.63
N ASP A 213 5.31 2.89 4.19
CA ASP A 213 6.67 2.38 4.11
C ASP A 213 6.99 1.75 2.73
N PRO A 214 8.21 1.26 2.50
CA PRO A 214 8.57 0.61 1.24
C PRO A 214 7.81 -0.69 0.90
N VAL A 215 7.22 -1.38 1.88
CA VAL A 215 6.53 -2.66 1.69
C VAL A 215 5.00 -2.57 1.79
N GLY A 216 4.48 -1.35 1.95
CA GLY A 216 3.07 -1.02 1.87
C GLY A 216 2.35 -0.91 3.21
N ASN A 217 3.02 -1.02 4.36
CA ASN A 217 2.33 -0.76 5.62
C ASN A 217 1.95 0.73 5.70
N LEU A 218 0.73 0.99 6.14
CA LEU A 218 0.11 2.31 6.04
C LEU A 218 -0.40 2.81 7.40
N ARG A 219 -0.20 4.10 7.65
CA ARG A 219 -0.79 4.83 8.77
C ARG A 219 -1.45 6.10 8.29
N THR A 220 -2.60 6.44 8.85
CA THR A 220 -3.27 7.72 8.63
C THR A 220 -3.52 8.44 9.95
N THR A 221 -3.38 9.76 9.97
CA THR A 221 -3.83 10.62 11.07
C THR A 221 -4.52 11.86 10.52
N ALA A 222 -5.57 12.31 11.21
CA ALA A 222 -6.27 13.54 10.91
C ALA A 222 -5.99 14.61 11.97
N ARG A 223 -5.91 15.88 11.58
CA ARG A 223 -5.88 17.02 12.50
C ARG A 223 -6.78 18.15 12.01
N ARG A 224 -7.63 18.67 12.90
CA ARG A 224 -8.43 19.86 12.62
C ARG A 224 -7.63 21.11 12.94
N VAL A 225 -7.53 22.01 11.96
CA VAL A 225 -6.85 23.31 12.12
C VAL A 225 -7.89 24.41 12.05
N ALA A 226 -7.98 25.20 13.13
CA ALA A 226 -8.86 26.35 13.16
C ALA A 226 -8.38 27.43 12.18
N LEU A 227 -9.32 28.00 11.44
CA LEU A 227 -9.09 29.14 10.57
C LEU A 227 -9.22 30.41 11.41
N GLY A 228 -8.09 30.91 11.91
CA GLY A 228 -8.05 32.11 12.74
C GLY A 228 -8.68 33.32 12.03
N ARG A 229 -9.43 34.13 12.79
CA ARG A 229 -9.73 35.51 12.38
C ARG A 229 -8.43 36.30 12.50
N ARG A 230 -8.26 37.33 11.65
CA ARG A 230 -7.06 38.19 11.71
C ARG A 230 -6.93 38.72 13.14
N ARG A 231 -5.79 38.51 13.81
CA ARG A 231 -5.45 39.30 14.98
C ARG A 231 -5.22 40.73 14.46
N SER A 232 -6.07 41.64 14.92
CA SER A 232 -6.02 43.08 14.63
C SER A 232 -4.69 43.65 15.04
#